data_AF-A0A3M1YEP7-F1
#
_entry.id   AF-A0A3M1YEP7-F1
#
_cell.length_a   1.000
_cell.length_b   1.000
_cell.length_c   1.000
_cell.angle_alpha   90.00
_cell.angle_beta   90.00
_cell.angle_gamma   90.00
#
_symmetry.space_group_name_H-M   'P 1'
#
loop_
_entity.id
_entity.type
_entity.pdbx_description
1 polymer ?
#
loop_
_entity_poly.entity_id
_entity_poly.type
_entity_poly.pdbx_seq_one_letter_code
_entity_poly.pdbx_strand_id
1 'polypeptide(L)'
;MIVLVLTGCQQKTEPPNIFINMQIETIDDSNHHLIVTVRDIDGNPITDATVKAELGELSVQSDRHQAGVFTIPVNWDLSGDWTITLYVTRPDNTNITREFEAWQIMESGACAPVEETLTNDEGECTIERPTLSPFALPSTGQ
;
A
#
# COMPACT_ATOMS: atom_id res chain seq x y z
N MET A 1 -43.13 -2.65 -26.07
CA MET A 1 -41.93 -3.43 -25.70
C MET A 1 -40.91 -2.43 -25.17
N ILE A 2 -40.75 -2.40 -23.84
CA ILE A 2 -39.90 -1.42 -23.14
C ILE A 2 -38.44 -1.85 -23.30
N VAL A 3 -37.59 -0.97 -23.82
CA VAL A 3 -36.14 -1.14 -23.88
C VAL A 3 -35.57 -0.62 -22.57
N LEU A 4 -35.16 -1.52 -21.68
CA LEU A 4 -34.40 -1.21 -20.48
C LEU A 4 -32.95 -0.92 -20.90
N VAL A 5 -32.52 0.34 -20.88
CA VAL A 5 -31.10 0.70 -21.00
C VAL A 5 -30.53 0.66 -19.59
N LEU A 6 -29.84 -0.43 -19.26
CA LEU A 6 -29.07 -0.55 -18.02
C LEU A 6 -27.89 0.43 -18.13
N THR A 7 -28.04 1.62 -17.56
CA THR A 7 -26.93 2.54 -17.31
C THR A 7 -26.03 1.86 -16.28
N GLY A 8 -25.05 1.10 -16.76
CA GLY A 8 -23.92 0.70 -15.93
C GLY A 8 -23.32 1.96 -15.33
N CYS A 9 -23.34 2.08 -14.01
CA CYS A 9 -22.40 2.96 -13.33
C CYS A 9 -21.02 2.39 -13.64
N GLN A 10 -20.42 2.83 -14.74
CA GLN A 10 -18.98 2.70 -14.93
C GLN A 10 -18.39 3.45 -13.74
N GLN A 11 -17.94 2.70 -12.74
CA GLN A 11 -17.07 3.22 -11.69
C GLN A 11 -15.93 3.86 -12.47
N LYS A 12 -15.98 5.19 -12.55
CA LYS A 12 -14.99 5.97 -13.29
C LYS A 12 -13.74 5.91 -12.42
N THR A 13 -12.99 4.82 -12.59
CA THR A 13 -11.63 4.69 -12.12
C THR A 13 -10.80 5.63 -12.99
N GLU A 14 -10.95 6.92 -12.75
CA GLU A 14 -9.93 7.88 -13.15
C GLU A 14 -8.64 7.41 -12.47
N PRO A 15 -7.50 7.39 -13.18
CA PRO A 15 -6.24 7.20 -12.49
C PRO A 15 -6.23 8.26 -11.39
N PRO A 16 -6.13 7.87 -10.10
CA PRO A 16 -6.16 8.87 -9.05
C PRO A 16 -4.92 9.73 -9.30
N ASN A 17 -5.12 11.00 -9.65
CA ASN A 17 -4.07 11.99 -9.88
C ASN A 17 -3.43 12.40 -8.54
N ILE A 18 -3.07 11.40 -7.74
CA ILE A 18 -2.49 11.53 -6.42
C ILE A 18 -1.43 10.44 -6.25
N PHE A 19 -0.41 10.76 -5.47
CA PHE A 19 0.62 9.82 -5.06
C PHE A 19 0.25 9.27 -3.68
N ILE A 20 0.20 7.95 -3.58
CA ILE A 20 0.00 7.23 -2.31
C ILE A 20 1.22 6.35 -2.11
N ASN A 21 1.91 6.54 -0.99
CA ASN A 21 2.96 5.65 -0.52
C ASN A 21 2.55 5.04 0.81
N MET A 22 2.85 3.76 1.01
CA MET A 22 2.62 3.06 2.28
C MET A 22 3.93 2.45 2.75
N GLN A 23 4.24 2.68 4.02
CA GLN A 23 5.38 2.10 4.73
C GLN A 23 4.89 1.47 6.02
N ILE A 24 5.72 0.60 6.59
CA ILE A 24 5.47 0.01 7.89
C ILE A 24 6.61 0.31 8.86
N GLU A 25 6.25 0.75 10.05
CA GLU A 25 7.14 0.87 11.18
C GLU A 25 6.75 -0.19 12.21
N THR A 26 7.70 -1.06 12.57
CA THR A 26 7.47 -2.09 13.60
C THR A 26 7.85 -1.51 14.95
N ILE A 27 6.90 -1.52 15.89
CA ILE A 27 7.12 -1.06 17.26
C ILE A 27 7.59 -2.21 18.14
N ASP A 28 6.93 -3.36 18.01
CA ASP A 28 7.29 -4.64 18.63
C ASP A 28 6.73 -5.81 17.80
N ASP A 29 6.93 -7.05 18.26
CA ASP A 29 6.54 -8.28 17.55
C ASP A 29 5.04 -8.39 17.22
N SER A 30 4.17 -7.56 17.81
CA SER A 30 2.72 -7.61 17.58
C SER A 30 2.08 -6.25 17.36
N ASN A 31 2.85 -5.16 17.35
CA ASN A 31 2.35 -3.81 17.11
C ASN A 31 3.16 -3.12 16.00
N HIS A 32 2.43 -2.63 15.01
CA HIS A 32 2.99 -1.93 13.86
C HIS A 32 2.23 -0.62 13.62
N HIS A 33 2.90 0.33 13.00
CA HIS A 33 2.30 1.52 12.45
C HIS A 33 2.40 1.46 10.93
N LEU A 34 1.25 1.49 10.24
CA LEU A 34 1.23 1.79 8.82
C LEU A 34 1.35 3.31 8.65
N ILE A 35 2.40 3.74 7.97
CA ILE A 35 2.66 5.13 7.63
C ILE A 35 2.24 5.33 6.18
N VAL A 36 1.18 6.09 5.97
CA VAL A 36 0.60 6.34 4.64
C VAL A 36 0.82 7.80 4.28
N THR A 37 1.51 8.05 3.18
CA THR A 37 1.70 9.40 2.64
C THR A 37 0.77 9.63 1.45
N VAL A 38 -0.02 10.69 1.51
CA VAL A 38 -0.98 11.07 0.45
C VAL A 38 -0.64 12.46 -0.06
N ARG A 39 -0.33 12.56 -1.36
CA ARG A 39 0.00 13.82 -2.04
C ARG A 39 -0.80 13.99 -3.32
N ASP A 40 -1.09 15.22 -3.70
CA ASP A 40 -1.65 15.51 -5.03
C ASP A 40 -0.60 15.36 -6.15
N ILE A 41 -1.02 15.56 -7.40
CA ILE A 41 -0.16 15.47 -8.58
C ILE A 41 0.97 16.52 -8.59
N ASP A 42 0.77 17.64 -7.89
CA ASP A 42 1.74 18.72 -7.73
C ASP A 42 2.71 18.47 -6.56
N GLY A 43 2.53 17.34 -5.84
CA GLY A 43 3.34 16.93 -4.70
C GLY A 43 2.89 17.53 -3.36
N ASN A 44 1.81 18.31 -3.33
CA ASN A 44 1.31 18.90 -2.09
C ASN A 44 0.65 17.85 -1.21
N PRO A 45 0.89 17.89 0.11
CA PRO A 45 0.26 16.96 1.04
C PRO A 45 -1.25 17.18 1.14
N ILE A 46 -2.02 16.08 1.16
CA ILE A 46 -3.47 16.13 1.38
C ILE A 46 -3.74 15.88 2.88
N THR A 47 -3.98 16.94 3.65
CA THR A 47 -4.11 16.86 5.12
C THR A 47 -5.45 16.36 5.61
N ASP A 48 -6.53 16.71 4.93
CA ASP A 48 -7.91 16.45 5.38
C ASP A 48 -8.52 15.19 4.75
N ALA A 49 -7.66 14.27 4.29
CA ALA A 49 -8.12 12.97 3.81
C ALA A 49 -8.46 12.04 4.99
N THR A 50 -9.37 11.11 4.75
CA THR A 50 -9.59 9.96 5.64
C THR A 50 -8.91 8.75 5.03
N VAL A 51 -8.10 8.05 5.82
CA VAL A 51 -7.39 6.84 5.37
C VAL A 51 -7.86 5.65 6.20
N LYS A 52 -8.19 4.55 5.52
CA LYS A 52 -8.57 3.27 6.14
C LYS A 52 -7.81 2.14 5.47
N ALA A 53 -7.18 1.28 6.25
CA ALA A 53 -6.52 0.07 5.76
C ALA A 53 -7.35 -1.16 6.12
N GLU A 54 -7.37 -2.14 5.22
CA GLU A 54 -8.03 -3.43 5.40
C GLU A 54 -7.06 -4.58 5.10
N LEU A 55 -7.13 -5.63 5.90
CA LEU A 55 -6.40 -6.89 5.72
C LEU A 55 -7.39 -8.04 6.00
N GLY A 56 -7.85 -8.71 4.95
CA GLY A 56 -8.92 -9.70 5.08
C GLY A 56 -10.20 -9.08 5.66
N GLU A 57 -10.66 -9.58 6.82
CA GLU A 57 -11.83 -9.03 7.53
C GLU A 57 -11.48 -7.93 8.54
N LEU A 58 -10.19 -7.65 8.76
CA LEU A 58 -9.72 -6.63 9.68
C LEU A 58 -9.71 -5.28 8.97
N SER A 59 -10.18 -4.23 9.65
CA SER A 59 -10.10 -2.87 9.13
C SER A 59 -9.78 -1.86 10.22
N VAL A 60 -8.90 -0.92 9.92
CA VAL A 60 -8.48 0.14 10.86
C VAL A 60 -8.40 1.47 10.12
N GLN A 61 -8.90 2.53 10.74
CA GLN A 61 -8.85 3.90 10.22
C GLN A 61 -7.66 4.65 10.84
N SER A 62 -7.09 5.62 10.14
CA SER A 62 -6.02 6.46 10.66
C SER A 62 -6.47 7.27 11.88
N ASP A 63 -5.75 7.15 12.99
CA ASP A 63 -6.02 7.91 14.22
C ASP A 63 -5.32 9.27 14.24
N ARG A 64 -4.23 9.41 13.47
CA ARG A 64 -3.42 10.64 13.42
C ARG A 64 -3.03 10.98 12.00
N HIS A 65 -3.05 12.27 11.69
CA HIS A 65 -2.54 12.81 10.45
C HIS A 65 -1.80 14.13 10.67
N GLN A 66 -0.71 14.33 9.94
CA GLN A 66 0.01 15.59 9.89
C GLN A 66 0.64 15.76 8.51
N ALA A 67 0.38 16.89 7.86
CA ALA A 67 0.99 17.23 6.57
C ALA A 67 0.90 16.09 5.52
N GLY A 68 -0.27 15.46 5.39
CA GLY A 68 -0.52 14.39 4.41
C GLY A 68 0.11 13.05 4.75
N VAL A 69 0.66 12.90 5.96
CA VAL A 69 1.14 11.63 6.52
C VAL A 69 0.14 11.13 7.56
N PHE A 70 -0.31 9.90 7.39
CA PHE A 70 -1.32 9.24 8.21
C PHE A 70 -0.70 8.04 8.91
N THR A 71 -0.93 7.92 10.22
CA THR A 71 -0.46 6.78 11.02
C THR A 71 -1.65 5.92 11.40
N ILE A 72 -1.57 4.63 11.09
CA ILE A 72 -2.59 3.62 11.41
C ILE A 72 -1.95 2.57 12.32
N PRO A 73 -2.30 2.52 13.62
CA PRO A 73 -1.83 1.46 14.50
C PRO A 73 -2.55 0.15 14.18
N VAL A 74 -1.77 -0.88 13.87
CA VAL A 74 -2.27 -2.21 13.55
C VAL A 74 -1.52 -3.26 14.35
N ASN A 75 -2.22 -4.33 14.71
CA ASN A 75 -1.66 -5.50 15.38
C ASN A 75 -1.74 -6.75 14.50
N TRP A 76 -1.57 -6.54 13.20
CA TRP A 76 -1.70 -7.58 12.19
C TRP A 76 -0.43 -8.40 12.10
N ASP A 77 -0.59 -9.73 12.03
CA ASP A 77 0.49 -10.60 11.62
C ASP A 77 0.69 -10.43 10.11
N LEU A 78 1.80 -9.81 9.72
CA LEU A 78 2.17 -9.59 8.32
C LEU A 78 3.15 -10.66 7.81
N SER A 79 3.30 -11.75 8.56
CA SER A 79 4.14 -12.87 8.15
C SER A 79 3.39 -13.69 7.09
N GLY A 80 3.67 -13.41 5.82
CA GLY A 80 3.10 -14.16 4.69
C GLY A 80 2.67 -13.29 3.51
N ASP A 81 2.04 -13.94 2.54
CA ASP A 81 1.50 -13.32 1.33
C ASP A 81 0.16 -12.63 1.62
N TRP A 82 0.25 -11.46 2.23
CA TRP A 82 -0.90 -10.63 2.57
C TRP A 82 -1.09 -9.49 1.58
N THR A 83 -2.34 -9.19 1.22
CA THR A 83 -2.71 -7.99 0.47
C THR A 83 -3.45 -7.02 1.39
N ILE A 84 -2.93 -5.81 1.51
CA ILE A 84 -3.54 -4.72 2.27
C ILE A 84 -4.28 -3.81 1.31
N THR A 85 -5.57 -3.59 1.55
CA THR A 85 -6.40 -2.68 0.77
C THR A 85 -6.52 -1.35 1.51
N LEU A 86 -6.03 -0.29 0.89
CA LEU A 86 -6.08 1.07 1.39
C LEU A 86 -7.21 1.85 0.71
N TYR A 87 -8.04 2.48 1.53
CA TYR A 87 -9.10 3.40 1.13
C TYR A 87 -8.73 4.80 1.58
N VAL A 88 -8.64 5.72 0.61
CA VAL A 88 -8.38 7.13 0.85
C VAL A 88 -9.59 7.92 0.38
N THR A 89 -10.26 8.60 1.29
CA THR A 89 -11.36 9.54 0.99
C THR A 89 -10.82 10.96 1.12
N ARG A 90 -10.80 11.69 0.01
CA ARG A 90 -10.37 13.09 -0.03
C ARG A 90 -11.46 14.04 0.53
N PRO A 91 -11.11 15.30 0.87
CA PRO A 91 -12.08 16.31 1.31
C PRO A 91 -13.18 16.61 0.29
N ASP A 92 -12.92 16.37 -0.99
CA ASP A 92 -13.89 16.51 -2.09
C ASP A 92 -14.80 15.27 -2.25
N ASN A 93 -14.76 14.33 -1.30
CA ASN A 93 -15.45 13.04 -1.30
C ASN A 93 -15.00 12.08 -2.40
N THR A 94 -13.86 12.33 -3.06
CA THR A 94 -13.26 11.35 -3.97
C THR A 94 -12.74 10.16 -3.16
N ASN A 95 -13.20 8.95 -3.51
CA ASN A 95 -12.72 7.71 -2.91
C ASN A 95 -11.70 7.03 -3.82
N ILE A 96 -10.57 6.65 -3.24
CA ILE A 96 -9.43 6.07 -3.94
C ILE A 96 -9.07 4.78 -3.24
N THR A 97 -8.96 3.70 -4.00
CA THR A 97 -8.59 2.39 -3.48
C THR A 97 -7.26 1.96 -4.08
N ARG A 98 -6.37 1.47 -3.22
CA ARG A 98 -5.04 0.95 -3.59
C ARG A 98 -4.77 -0.34 -2.83
N GLU A 99 -4.19 -1.31 -3.52
CA GLU A 99 -3.77 -2.57 -2.93
C GLU A 99 -2.25 -2.57 -2.86
N PHE A 100 -1.72 -2.99 -1.71
CA PHE A 100 -0.30 -3.16 -1.47
C PHE A 100 -0.06 -4.59 -1.00
N GLU A 101 0.96 -5.24 -1.54
CA GLU A 101 1.39 -6.50 -0.95
C GLU A 101 2.20 -6.21 0.33
N ALA A 102 1.95 -6.96 1.40
CA ALA A 102 2.58 -6.74 2.69
C ALA A 102 4.11 -6.80 2.60
N TRP A 103 4.65 -7.65 1.74
CA TRP A 103 6.08 -7.74 1.49
C TRP A 103 6.65 -6.45 0.84
N GLN A 104 5.90 -5.82 -0.07
CA GLN A 104 6.32 -4.56 -0.70
C GLN A 104 6.45 -3.43 0.32
N ILE A 105 5.55 -3.36 1.30
CA ILE A 105 5.59 -2.30 2.32
C ILE A 105 6.69 -2.55 3.36
N MET A 106 6.97 -3.81 3.69
CA MET A 106 8.08 -4.18 4.58
C MET A 106 9.44 -3.84 3.94
N GLU A 107 9.58 -4.04 2.63
CA GLU A 107 10.80 -3.68 1.89
C GLU A 107 10.87 -2.19 1.51
N SER A 108 9.73 -1.50 1.40
CA SER A 108 9.70 -0.04 1.15
C SER A 108 10.28 0.79 2.33
N GLY A 109 10.40 0.19 3.52
CA GLY A 109 11.19 0.75 4.61
C GLY A 109 12.71 0.69 4.37
N ALA A 110 13.17 -0.20 3.48
CA ALA A 110 14.55 -0.29 3.01
C ALA A 110 14.81 0.55 1.73
N CYS A 111 13.76 0.83 0.95
CA CYS A 111 13.77 1.77 -0.19
C CYS A 111 13.21 3.15 0.18
N ALA A 112 13.55 3.69 1.35
CA ALA A 112 13.58 5.14 1.47
C ALA A 112 14.58 5.66 0.44
N PRO A 113 14.35 6.81 -0.24
CA PRO A 113 15.46 7.51 -0.84
C PRO A 113 16.41 7.83 0.32
N VAL A 114 17.52 7.09 0.43
CA VAL A 114 18.68 7.66 1.08
C VAL A 114 18.95 8.93 0.27
N GLU A 115 18.70 10.09 0.87
CA GLU A 115 19.34 11.34 0.46
C GLU A 115 20.84 11.24 0.79
N GLU A 116 21.49 10.17 0.36
CA GLU A 116 22.92 10.04 0.29
C GLU A 116 23.23 9.82 -1.18
N THR A 117 23.65 10.90 -1.82
CA THR A 117 24.51 10.87 -3.00
C THR A 117 25.63 9.86 -2.78
N LEU A 118 25.42 8.63 -3.25
CA LEU A 118 26.49 7.67 -3.50
C LEU A 118 26.53 7.45 -4.99
N THR A 119 27.50 8.14 -5.59
CA THR A 119 27.88 8.01 -6.99
C THR A 119 28.51 6.65 -7.19
N ASN A 120 27.69 5.63 -7.44
CA ASN A 120 28.14 4.36 -7.96
C ASN A 120 27.16 3.94 -9.05
N ASP A 121 27.73 3.69 -10.22
CA ASP A 121 27.14 3.18 -11.45
C ASP A 121 26.17 2.00 -11.19
N GLU A 122 25.04 1.97 -11.91
CA GLU A 122 24.03 0.89 -12.01
C GLU A 122 23.00 0.75 -10.85
N GLY A 123 22.30 1.85 -10.54
CA GLY A 123 21.11 1.86 -9.69
C GLY A 123 19.84 1.34 -10.37
N GLU A 124 19.78 0.04 -10.67
CA GLU A 124 18.52 -0.65 -10.96
C GLU A 124 18.01 -1.32 -9.68
N CYS A 125 16.94 -0.77 -9.09
CA CYS A 125 16.22 -1.41 -8.00
C CYS A 125 15.37 -2.55 -8.58
N THR A 126 15.96 -3.73 -8.79
CA THR A 126 15.23 -4.93 -9.18
C THR A 126 14.49 -5.48 -7.96
N ILE A 127 13.17 -5.23 -7.90
CA ILE A 127 12.26 -5.89 -6.95
C ILE A 127 12.10 -7.34 -7.42
N GLU A 128 13.04 -8.21 -7.03
CA GLU A 128 12.88 -9.64 -7.25
C GLU A 128 11.93 -10.19 -6.19
N ARG A 129 10.74 -10.62 -6.60
CA ARG A 129 9.82 -11.39 -5.74
C ARG A 129 10.65 -12.47 -5.03
N PRO A 130 10.49 -12.71 -3.73
CA PRO A 130 11.09 -13.88 -3.10
C PRO A 130 10.60 -15.08 -3.89
N THR A 131 11.54 -15.76 -4.56
CA THR A 131 11.21 -17.00 -5.24
C THR A 131 10.80 -17.96 -4.13
N LEU A 132 9.49 -18.23 -4.04
CA LEU A 132 8.98 -19.38 -3.30
C LEU A 132 9.82 -20.55 -3.76
N SER A 133 10.73 -21.03 -2.90
CA SER A 133 11.59 -22.16 -3.20
C SER A 133 10.65 -23.29 -3.63
N PRO A 134 10.72 -23.78 -4.88
CA PRO A 134 9.87 -24.88 -5.27
C PRO A 134 10.27 -26.03 -4.35
N PHE A 135 9.30 -26.50 -3.57
CA PHE A 135 9.38 -27.73 -2.79
C PHE A 135 10.26 -28.73 -3.54
N ALA A 136 11.38 -29.11 -2.93
CA ALA A 136 12.24 -30.16 -3.43
C ALA A 136 11.37 -31.42 -3.60
N LEU A 137 11.06 -31.77 -4.84
CA LEU A 137 10.56 -33.10 -5.16
C LEU A 137 11.64 -34.09 -4.70
N PRO A 138 11.31 -35.11 -3.90
CA PRO A 138 12.28 -36.15 -3.59
C PRO A 138 12.65 -36.84 -4.91
N SER A 139 13.92 -36.72 -5.28
CA SER A 139 14.52 -37.55 -6.32
C SER A 139 14.52 -38.99 -5.80
N THR A 140 13.49 -39.75 -6.13
CA THR A 140 13.54 -41.20 -5.98
C THR A 140 14.38 -41.74 -7.14
N GLY A 141 15.68 -41.81 -6.91
CA GLY A 141 16.57 -42.64 -7.69
C GLY A 141 16.34 -44.12 -7.36
N GLN A 142 15.88 -44.87 -8.36
CA GLN A 142 16.41 -46.15 -8.85
C GLN A 142 15.39 -46.83 -9.76
#